data_AF-A0A920TCU2-F1
#
_entry.id   AF-A0A920TCU2-F1
#
_cell.length_a   1.000
_cell.length_b   1.000
_cell.length_c   1.000
_cell.angle_alpha   90.00
_cell.angle_beta   90.00
_cell.angle_gamma   90.00
#
_symmetry.space_group_name_H-M   'P 1'
#
loop_
_entity.id
_entity.type
_entity.pdbx_description
1 polymer ?
#
loop_
_entity_poly.entity_id
_entity_poly.type
_entity_poly.pdbx_seq_one_letter_code
_entity_poly.pdbx_strand_id
1 'polypeptide(L)'
;MIETQGTRVRDRLDVVDSDGGKLTDPKRMQELKTVVVLTKQFTHLLPKSPNPLSALRQFRELLSSLMEQDDWSANVATLEKPEVLSTLARVLGVSEFLWQDFLRLQHETLFPLLDDVATARKAPSLSELSASLSGQISECENREARVDCLNVFKDKEMFAADMRHILWPGRAFGQFSQELGHVAECVVAHAVDLCCQAVSDRLGIDPPGRMSIVGLGKFGGRELGFASDIELVCIYDDSGVEAVPGVVSAAEFYCRVVERLRTTIRSNRAGVFELDLRLRPHGQAGPLASSLATFSAYYQGEGTAWPFERQALVKLRAVAGDPGLGDEIQHLRDSWIYCDDVFDVAAMRGMRDRQVRQLVRAGTFNAKLSPGGLVDCEYLVQGLQLEHGHRFRDVRTTNTLEAIDALLGRQLVDQDAWGHLREAYVFHRRLIDALRVVRGDARDLAVPPSDSPEFTFLARRLEIDGSPAGWPGR
;
A
#
# COMPACT_ATOMS: atom_id res chain seq x y z
N MET A 1 16.36 -30.45 33.73
CA MET A 1 16.20 -31.89 33.42
C MET A 1 14.97 -32.05 32.52
N ILE A 2 15.09 -32.76 31.39
CA ILE A 2 13.99 -33.02 30.45
C ILE A 2 13.62 -34.50 30.59
N GLU A 3 12.40 -34.80 31.02
CA GLU A 3 11.86 -36.17 31.11
C GLU A 3 10.72 -36.34 30.11
N THR A 4 10.81 -37.34 29.23
CA THR A 4 9.73 -37.68 28.28
C THR A 4 9.09 -39.00 28.69
N GLN A 5 7.78 -38.99 28.97
CA GLN A 5 6.98 -40.19 29.24
C GLN A 5 5.80 -40.25 28.25
N GLY A 6 5.86 -41.18 27.30
CA GLY A 6 4.85 -41.31 26.24
C GLY A 6 4.76 -40.04 25.41
N THR A 7 3.59 -39.40 25.38
CA THR A 7 3.35 -38.12 24.69
C THR A 7 3.55 -36.89 25.57
N ARG A 8 4.00 -37.05 26.83
CA ARG A 8 4.21 -35.94 27.77
C ARG A 8 5.70 -35.68 27.97
N VAL A 9 6.10 -34.41 27.79
CA VAL A 9 7.43 -33.89 28.12
C VAL A 9 7.30 -33.07 29.41
N ARG A 10 8.09 -33.41 30.43
CA ARG A 10 8.28 -32.63 31.66
C ARG A 10 9.66 -31.99 31.64
N ASP A 11 9.69 -30.66 31.69
CA ASP A 11 10.92 -29.90 31.87
C ASP A 11 10.99 -29.38 33.30
N ARG A 12 12.11 -29.64 33.98
CA ARG A 12 12.46 -29.02 35.25
C ARG A 12 13.60 -28.03 35.03
N LEU A 13 13.32 -26.77 35.30
CA LEU A 13 14.27 -25.66 35.25
C LEU A 13 14.43 -25.12 36.67
N ASP A 14 15.67 -25.05 37.15
CA ASP A 14 15.98 -24.39 38.41
C ASP A 14 16.40 -22.94 38.10
N VAL A 15 15.67 -21.96 38.64
CA VAL A 15 15.84 -20.53 38.35
C VAL A 15 16.03 -19.75 39.65
N VAL A 16 17.00 -18.84 39.65
CA VAL A 16 17.35 -17.95 40.77
C VAL A 16 17.24 -16.50 40.32
N ASP A 17 17.11 -15.56 41.26
CA ASP A 17 17.17 -14.13 40.95
C ASP A 17 18.60 -13.67 40.59
N SER A 18 18.76 -12.37 40.27
CA SER A 18 20.04 -11.76 39.90
C SER A 18 21.12 -11.87 40.99
N ASP A 19 20.71 -12.06 42.25
CA ASP A 19 21.58 -12.17 43.43
C ASP A 19 21.81 -13.64 43.84
N GLY A 20 21.33 -14.61 43.04
CA GLY A 20 21.43 -16.04 43.32
C GLY A 20 20.43 -16.54 44.37
N GLY A 21 19.48 -15.70 44.76
CA GLY A 21 18.41 -15.99 45.71
C GLY A 21 17.27 -16.81 45.12
N LYS A 22 16.49 -17.43 45.99
CA LYS A 22 15.29 -18.17 45.61
C LYS A 22 14.17 -17.18 45.27
N LEU A 23 13.58 -17.31 44.09
CA LEU A 23 12.35 -16.62 43.72
C LEU A 23 11.18 -17.08 44.61
N THR A 24 10.72 -16.21 45.51
CA THR A 24 9.59 -16.47 46.42
C THR A 24 8.36 -15.62 46.13
N ASP A 25 8.51 -14.53 45.37
CA ASP A 25 7.40 -13.68 44.95
C ASP A 25 6.45 -14.45 44.01
N PRO A 26 5.17 -14.65 44.41
CA PRO A 26 4.19 -15.36 43.60
C PRO A 26 3.95 -14.72 42.23
N LYS A 27 4.02 -13.38 42.12
CA LYS A 27 3.80 -12.66 40.85
C LYS A 27 4.92 -12.99 39.87
N ARG A 28 6.18 -12.80 40.27
CA ARG A 28 7.37 -13.18 39.48
C ARG A 28 7.41 -14.66 39.11
N MET A 29 6.95 -15.54 40.01
CA MET A 29 6.88 -16.97 39.73
C MET A 29 5.86 -17.30 38.63
N GLN A 30 4.71 -16.61 38.62
CA GLN A 30 3.70 -16.76 37.59
C GLN A 30 4.19 -16.22 36.24
N GLU A 31 4.77 -15.02 36.25
CA GLU A 31 5.43 -14.39 35.08
C GLU A 31 6.44 -15.33 34.43
N LEU A 32 7.37 -15.89 35.22
CA LEU A 32 8.39 -16.82 34.73
C LEU A 32 7.79 -18.07 34.09
N LYS A 33 6.77 -18.67 34.73
CA LYS A 33 6.09 -19.85 34.18
C LYS A 33 5.45 -19.55 32.84
N THR A 34 4.74 -18.43 32.74
CA THR A 34 4.06 -18.03 31.51
C THR A 34 5.06 -17.79 30.37
N VAL A 35 6.16 -17.06 30.63
CA VAL A 35 7.22 -16.83 29.64
C VAL A 35 7.84 -18.13 29.15
N VAL A 36 8.17 -19.06 30.06
CA VAL A 36 8.77 -20.36 29.70
C VAL A 36 7.82 -21.17 28.82
N VAL A 37 6.54 -21.24 29.17
CA VAL A 37 5.53 -21.99 28.40
C VAL A 37 5.36 -21.39 27.01
N LEU A 38 5.16 -20.07 26.92
CA LEU A 38 4.97 -19.37 25.64
C LEU A 38 6.20 -19.45 24.76
N THR A 39 7.40 -19.28 25.32
CA THR A 39 8.65 -19.41 24.57
C THR A 39 8.79 -20.83 24.01
N LYS A 40 8.51 -21.86 24.83
CA LYS A 40 8.54 -23.24 24.37
C LYS A 40 7.53 -23.49 23.24
N GLN A 41 6.29 -23.05 23.39
CA GLN A 41 5.27 -23.19 22.34
C GLN A 41 5.66 -22.45 21.06
N PHE A 42 6.16 -21.22 21.17
CA PHE A 42 6.57 -20.40 20.05
C PHE A 42 7.75 -21.01 19.28
N THR A 43 8.73 -21.61 19.98
CA THR A 43 9.88 -22.27 19.32
C THR A 43 9.45 -23.44 18.41
N HIS A 44 8.38 -24.16 18.74
CA HIS A 44 7.82 -25.19 17.85
C HIS A 44 7.21 -24.63 16.56
N LEU A 45 6.89 -23.34 16.52
CA LEU A 45 6.26 -22.66 15.39
C LEU A 45 7.27 -21.95 14.49
N LEU A 46 8.51 -21.75 14.96
CA LEU A 46 9.59 -21.12 14.21
C LEU A 46 9.87 -21.74 12.83
N PRO A 47 9.75 -23.06 12.58
CA PRO A 47 9.94 -23.62 11.24
C PRO A 47 8.93 -23.10 10.20
N LYS A 48 7.76 -22.60 10.64
CA LYS A 48 6.73 -22.00 9.78
C LYS A 48 7.00 -20.51 9.49
N SER A 49 8.02 -19.94 10.14
CA SER A 49 8.39 -18.55 10.02
C SER A 49 9.35 -18.35 8.85
N PRO A 50 9.14 -17.34 7.98
CA PRO A 50 10.08 -17.09 6.89
C PRO A 50 11.47 -16.70 7.38
N ASN A 51 11.55 -15.94 8.48
CA ASN A 51 12.78 -15.63 9.21
C ASN A 51 12.65 -16.01 10.69
N PRO A 52 13.03 -17.25 11.06
CA PRO A 52 12.90 -17.76 12.43
C PRO A 52 13.65 -16.94 13.48
N LEU A 53 14.83 -16.41 13.14
CA LEU A 53 15.64 -15.63 14.06
C LEU A 53 14.97 -14.30 14.39
N SER A 54 14.45 -13.61 13.36
CA SER A 54 13.71 -12.37 13.54
C SER A 54 12.45 -12.60 14.36
N ALA A 55 11.68 -13.66 14.05
CA ALA A 55 10.48 -14.00 14.79
C ALA A 55 10.75 -14.22 16.29
N LEU A 56 11.82 -14.95 16.63
CA LEU A 56 12.19 -15.20 18.03
C LEU A 56 12.60 -13.91 18.76
N ARG A 57 13.41 -13.06 18.10
CA ARG A 57 13.86 -11.78 18.67
C ARG A 57 12.68 -10.86 18.98
N GLN A 58 11.78 -10.70 18.01
CA GLN A 58 10.61 -9.83 18.14
C GLN A 58 9.60 -10.40 19.15
N PHE A 59 9.41 -11.73 19.18
CA PHE A 59 8.54 -12.36 20.18
C PHE A 59 9.03 -12.14 21.60
N ARG A 60 10.36 -12.15 21.82
CA ARG A 60 10.93 -11.79 23.12
C ARG A 60 10.60 -10.34 23.49
N GLU A 61 10.77 -9.41 22.56
CA GLU A 61 10.43 -7.99 22.77
C GLU A 61 8.93 -7.79 23.07
N LEU A 62 8.05 -8.54 22.39
CA LEU A 62 6.62 -8.58 22.69
C LEU A 62 6.34 -8.98 24.13
N LEU A 63 6.90 -10.10 24.56
CA LEU A 63 6.69 -10.60 25.92
C LEU A 63 7.20 -9.60 26.95
N SER A 64 8.39 -9.01 26.73
CA SER A 64 8.92 -7.97 27.62
C SER A 64 7.98 -6.77 27.72
N SER A 65 7.50 -6.25 26.59
CA SER A 65 6.61 -5.09 26.56
C SER A 65 5.25 -5.36 27.21
N LEU A 66 4.66 -6.55 26.97
CA LEU A 66 3.38 -6.92 27.59
C LEU A 66 3.50 -7.09 29.11
N MET A 67 4.63 -7.61 29.59
CA MET A 67 4.87 -7.82 31.02
C MET A 67 5.13 -6.52 31.80
N GLU A 68 5.50 -5.44 31.11
CA GLU A 68 5.61 -4.11 31.72
C GLU A 68 4.24 -3.47 32.00
N GLN A 69 3.15 -3.98 31.42
CA GLN A 69 1.80 -3.45 31.60
C GLN A 69 1.13 -4.00 32.86
N ASP A 70 0.32 -3.16 33.52
CA ASP A 70 -0.38 -3.53 34.77
C ASP A 70 -1.34 -4.72 34.59
N ASP A 71 -1.94 -4.88 33.39
CA ASP A 71 -2.85 -5.98 33.04
C ASP A 71 -2.21 -7.03 32.11
N TRP A 72 -0.92 -7.32 32.32
CA TRP A 72 -0.19 -8.29 31.48
C TRP A 72 -0.89 -9.66 31.41
N SER A 73 -1.58 -10.08 32.48
CA SER A 73 -2.21 -11.40 32.56
C SER A 73 -3.34 -11.58 31.53
N ALA A 74 -4.14 -10.54 31.28
CA ALA A 74 -5.20 -10.59 30.28
C ALA A 74 -4.63 -10.60 28.85
N ASN A 75 -3.65 -9.72 28.58
CA ASN A 75 -3.02 -9.63 27.26
C ASN A 75 -2.28 -10.91 26.87
N VAL A 76 -1.64 -11.56 27.85
CA VAL A 76 -0.92 -12.81 27.64
C VAL A 76 -1.85 -14.01 27.49
N ALA A 77 -3.04 -14.00 28.11
CA ALA A 77 -4.03 -15.06 27.92
C ALA A 77 -4.46 -15.21 26.45
N THR A 78 -4.55 -14.11 25.70
CA THR A 78 -4.81 -14.14 24.25
C THR A 78 -3.69 -14.81 23.47
N LEU A 79 -2.43 -14.64 23.92
CA LEU A 79 -1.27 -15.33 23.34
C LEU A 79 -1.26 -16.83 23.63
N GLU A 80 -1.96 -17.34 24.63
CA GLU A 80 -1.97 -18.80 24.88
C GLU A 80 -2.79 -19.57 23.83
N LYS A 81 -3.60 -18.88 23.02
CA LYS A 81 -4.36 -19.48 21.93
C LYS A 81 -3.39 -20.00 20.83
N PRO A 82 -3.42 -21.30 20.47
CA PRO A 82 -2.48 -21.86 19.48
C PRO A 82 -2.53 -21.17 18.11
N GLU A 83 -3.72 -20.73 17.69
CA GLU A 83 -3.96 -20.00 16.44
C GLU A 83 -3.25 -18.65 16.42
N VAL A 84 -3.24 -17.96 17.57
CA VAL A 84 -2.60 -16.67 17.78
C VAL A 84 -1.08 -16.80 17.75
N LEU A 85 -0.50 -17.78 18.46
CA LEU A 85 0.95 -18.01 18.42
C LEU A 85 1.42 -18.41 17.02
N SER A 86 0.68 -19.28 16.34
CA SER A 86 1.02 -19.68 14.97
C SER A 86 0.97 -18.50 14.01
N THR A 87 0.05 -17.57 14.24
CA THR A 87 -0.08 -16.33 13.51
C THR A 87 1.11 -15.40 13.79
N LEU A 88 1.42 -15.15 15.06
CA LEU A 88 2.55 -14.31 15.45
C LEU A 88 3.88 -14.84 14.92
N ALA A 89 4.10 -16.16 14.95
CA ALA A 89 5.31 -16.77 14.39
C ALA A 89 5.50 -16.46 12.89
N ARG A 90 4.40 -16.34 12.13
CA ARG A 90 4.42 -15.91 10.73
C ARG A 90 4.70 -14.43 10.63
N VAL A 91 3.93 -13.58 11.30
CA VAL A 91 4.03 -12.11 11.20
C VAL A 91 5.39 -11.59 11.63
N LEU A 92 5.86 -12.02 12.81
CA LEU A 92 7.14 -11.61 13.38
C LEU A 92 8.33 -12.09 12.55
N GLY A 93 8.13 -13.13 11.75
CA GLY A 93 9.10 -13.62 10.77
C GLY A 93 9.07 -12.92 9.42
N VAL A 94 7.96 -12.26 9.10
CA VAL A 94 7.71 -11.64 7.80
C VAL A 94 8.18 -10.20 7.78
N SER A 95 8.05 -9.46 8.88
CA SER A 95 8.31 -8.03 8.86
C SER A 95 8.82 -7.48 10.19
N GLU A 96 10.04 -6.96 10.18
CA GLU A 96 10.55 -6.12 11.27
C GLU A 96 9.84 -4.75 11.30
N PHE A 97 9.32 -4.31 10.15
CA PHE A 97 8.57 -3.07 10.03
C PHE A 97 7.20 -3.13 10.72
N LEU A 98 6.37 -4.13 10.39
CA LEU A 98 5.06 -4.31 11.01
C LEU A 98 5.20 -4.56 12.51
N TRP A 99 6.31 -5.16 12.92
CA TRP A 99 6.67 -5.27 14.33
C TRP A 99 6.88 -3.90 15.00
N GLN A 100 7.63 -3.00 14.37
CA GLN A 100 7.80 -1.64 14.89
C GLN A 100 6.50 -0.84 14.89
N ASP A 101 5.66 -0.97 13.87
CA ASP A 101 4.34 -0.31 13.84
C ASP A 101 3.39 -0.91 14.88
N PHE A 102 3.46 -2.22 15.08
CA PHE A 102 2.77 -2.93 16.16
C PHE A 102 3.19 -2.40 17.54
N LEU A 103 4.50 -2.34 17.82
CA LEU A 103 5.05 -1.87 19.09
C LEU A 103 4.70 -0.40 19.37
N ARG A 104 4.50 0.41 18.32
CA ARG A 104 4.25 1.83 18.49
C ARG A 104 2.90 2.06 19.15
N LEU A 105 1.77 1.63 18.57
CA LEU A 105 0.43 1.96 19.12
C LEU A 105 -0.73 1.03 18.62
N GLN A 106 -0.46 -0.14 18.02
CA GLN A 106 -1.50 -0.91 17.28
C GLN A 106 -1.94 -2.23 17.95
N HIS A 107 -1.63 -2.45 19.24
CA HIS A 107 -2.11 -3.63 19.98
C HIS A 107 -3.65 -3.74 20.02
N GLU A 108 -4.35 -2.61 20.15
CA GLU A 108 -5.82 -2.51 20.11
C GLU A 108 -6.40 -2.91 18.76
N THR A 109 -5.61 -2.86 17.68
CA THR A 109 -6.02 -3.30 16.34
C THR A 109 -5.69 -4.77 16.14
N LEU A 110 -4.52 -5.24 16.61
CA LEU A 110 -4.07 -6.61 16.37
C LEU A 110 -4.91 -7.63 17.13
N PHE A 111 -5.11 -7.46 18.44
CA PHE A 111 -5.77 -8.50 19.25
C PHE A 111 -7.21 -8.79 18.77
N PRO A 112 -8.06 -7.79 18.43
CA PRO A 112 -9.35 -8.06 17.83
C PRO A 112 -9.28 -8.82 16.49
N LEU A 113 -8.28 -8.55 15.66
CA LEU A 113 -8.06 -9.29 14.40
C LEU A 113 -7.71 -10.77 14.66
N LEU A 114 -7.19 -11.09 15.84
CA LEU A 114 -6.79 -12.41 16.26
C LEU A 114 -7.90 -13.14 17.05
N ASP A 115 -8.81 -12.40 17.68
CA ASP A 115 -9.89 -12.94 18.50
C ASP A 115 -11.12 -13.38 17.69
N ASP A 116 -11.53 -12.61 16.67
CA ASP A 116 -12.63 -12.97 15.76
C ASP A 116 -12.13 -13.09 14.32
N VAL A 117 -11.54 -14.24 14.00
CA VAL A 117 -10.94 -14.54 12.70
C VAL A 117 -11.94 -14.43 11.54
N ALA A 118 -13.22 -14.76 11.77
CA ALA A 118 -14.22 -14.75 10.70
C ALA A 118 -14.56 -13.32 10.27
N THR A 119 -14.79 -12.44 11.25
CA THR A 119 -15.04 -11.01 11.00
C THR A 119 -13.77 -10.30 10.54
N ALA A 120 -12.63 -10.59 11.17
CA ALA A 120 -11.35 -9.97 10.86
C ALA A 120 -10.86 -10.22 9.43
N ARG A 121 -11.27 -11.33 8.81
CA ARG A 121 -10.97 -11.66 7.40
C ARG A 121 -11.67 -10.75 6.41
N LYS A 122 -12.84 -10.19 6.75
CA LYS A 122 -13.62 -9.36 5.84
C LYS A 122 -13.04 -7.95 5.85
N ALA A 123 -12.50 -7.51 4.72
CA ALA A 123 -12.10 -6.13 4.53
C ALA A 123 -13.34 -5.21 4.47
N PRO A 124 -13.30 -4.03 5.09
CA PRO A 124 -14.40 -3.08 5.01
C PRO A 124 -14.53 -2.52 3.58
N SER A 125 -15.76 -2.26 3.18
CA SER A 125 -16.07 -1.49 1.97
C SER A 125 -15.71 -0.02 2.13
N LEU A 126 -15.55 0.69 1.01
CA LEU A 126 -15.31 2.13 1.03
C LEU A 126 -16.40 2.91 1.77
N SER A 127 -17.67 2.50 1.64
CA SER A 127 -18.79 3.13 2.37
C SER A 127 -18.72 2.90 3.87
N GLU A 128 -18.32 1.70 4.32
CA GLU A 128 -18.16 1.39 5.75
C GLU A 128 -16.99 2.20 6.34
N LEU A 129 -15.86 2.28 5.63
CA LEU A 129 -14.72 3.11 6.03
C LEU A 129 -15.11 4.59 6.12
N SER A 130 -15.79 5.11 5.10
CA SER A 130 -16.23 6.51 5.05
C SER A 130 -17.20 6.84 6.19
N ALA A 131 -18.17 5.98 6.46
CA ALA A 131 -19.12 6.18 7.56
C ALA A 131 -18.42 6.17 8.92
N SER A 132 -17.47 5.25 9.13
CA SER A 132 -16.69 5.17 10.36
C SER A 132 -15.84 6.42 10.57
N LEU A 133 -15.08 6.85 9.56
CA LEU A 133 -14.22 8.03 9.66
C LEU A 133 -15.03 9.32 9.85
N SER A 134 -16.15 9.47 9.13
CA SER A 134 -17.07 10.60 9.32
C SER A 134 -17.61 10.67 10.75
N GLY A 135 -17.98 9.53 11.34
CA GLY A 135 -18.41 9.46 12.74
C GLY A 135 -17.33 9.95 13.70
N GLN A 136 -16.12 9.41 13.59
CA GLN A 136 -14.99 9.79 14.47
C GLN A 136 -14.58 11.26 14.31
N ILE A 137 -14.56 11.79 13.08
CA ILE A 137 -14.26 13.20 12.80
C ILE A 137 -15.33 14.12 13.40
N SER A 138 -16.60 13.71 13.41
CA SER A 138 -17.69 14.52 13.95
C SER A 138 -17.61 14.71 15.47
N GLU A 139 -17.00 13.76 16.19
CA GLU A 139 -16.76 13.83 17.63
C GLU A 139 -15.58 14.72 18.00
N CYS A 140 -14.73 15.07 17.03
CA CYS A 140 -13.55 15.90 17.26
C CYS A 140 -13.91 17.39 17.38
N GLU A 141 -13.50 18.00 18.48
CA GLU A 141 -13.83 19.39 18.84
C GLU A 141 -13.24 20.45 17.90
N ASN A 142 -12.02 20.20 17.39
CA ASN A 142 -11.28 21.19 16.61
C ASN A 142 -10.57 20.56 15.40
N ARG A 143 -10.08 21.41 14.49
CA ARG A 143 -9.45 20.97 13.24
C ARG A 143 -8.20 20.11 13.48
N GLU A 144 -7.39 20.44 14.47
CA GLU A 144 -6.17 19.68 14.76
C GLU A 144 -6.52 18.26 15.21
N ALA A 145 -7.49 18.12 16.12
CA ALA A 145 -8.03 16.83 16.53
C ALA A 145 -8.61 16.03 15.35
N ARG A 146 -9.30 16.68 14.40
CA ARG A 146 -9.81 16.01 13.18
C ARG A 146 -8.68 15.48 12.29
N VAL A 147 -7.60 16.25 12.13
CA VAL A 147 -6.42 15.83 11.36
C VAL A 147 -5.71 14.67 12.05
N ASP A 148 -5.58 14.72 13.38
CA ASP A 148 -4.98 13.62 14.15
C ASP A 148 -5.84 12.35 14.06
N CYS A 149 -7.16 12.47 14.26
CA CYS A 149 -8.13 11.39 14.08
C CYS A 149 -8.01 10.74 12.69
N LEU A 150 -7.95 11.55 11.61
CA LEU A 150 -7.78 11.05 10.26
C LEU A 150 -6.50 10.23 10.08
N ASN A 151 -5.38 10.66 10.67
CA ASN A 151 -4.11 9.94 10.55
C ASN A 151 -4.07 8.67 11.41
N VAL A 152 -4.65 8.70 12.61
CA VAL A 152 -4.83 7.51 13.46
C VAL A 152 -5.69 6.47 12.75
N PHE A 153 -6.81 6.90 12.16
CA PHE A 153 -7.68 6.04 11.36
C PHE A 153 -6.93 5.42 10.17
N LYS A 154 -6.24 6.25 9.38
CA LYS A 154 -5.42 5.80 8.24
C LYS A 154 -4.42 4.72 8.66
N ASP A 155 -3.62 4.98 9.70
CA ASP A 155 -2.58 4.06 10.15
C ASP A 155 -3.19 2.75 10.66
N LYS A 156 -4.31 2.82 11.38
CA LYS A 156 -5.08 1.64 11.83
C LYS A 156 -5.60 0.79 10.68
N GLU A 157 -6.26 1.38 9.70
CA GLU A 157 -6.86 0.63 8.60
C GLU A 157 -5.80 0.08 7.63
N MET A 158 -4.71 0.81 7.42
CA MET A 158 -3.54 0.29 6.68
C MET A 158 -2.92 -0.91 7.39
N PHE A 159 -2.68 -0.81 8.71
CA PHE A 159 -2.15 -1.92 9.49
C PHE A 159 -3.07 -3.14 9.44
N ALA A 160 -4.39 -2.93 9.55
CA ALA A 160 -5.36 -4.02 9.44
C ALA A 160 -5.34 -4.70 8.06
N ALA A 161 -5.18 -3.94 6.97
CA ALA A 161 -5.05 -4.47 5.62
C ALA A 161 -3.78 -5.30 5.43
N ASP A 162 -2.64 -4.76 5.90
CA ASP A 162 -1.33 -5.42 5.87
C ASP A 162 -1.36 -6.75 6.64
N MET A 163 -1.93 -6.72 7.84
CA MET A 163 -2.14 -7.91 8.66
C MET A 163 -3.03 -8.91 7.94
N ARG A 164 -4.18 -8.49 7.40
CA ARG A 164 -5.07 -9.40 6.65
C ARG A 164 -4.35 -10.09 5.50
N HIS A 165 -3.50 -9.38 4.78
CA HIS A 165 -2.74 -9.94 3.67
C HIS A 165 -1.74 -11.02 4.12
N ILE A 166 -1.04 -10.80 5.24
CA ILE A 166 -0.04 -11.74 5.76
C ILE A 166 -0.69 -12.96 6.40
N LEU A 167 -1.74 -12.74 7.19
CA LEU A 167 -2.39 -13.80 7.96
C LEU A 167 -3.13 -14.79 7.07
N TRP A 168 -3.73 -14.29 5.99
CA TRP A 168 -4.59 -15.08 5.11
C TRP A 168 -4.08 -15.06 3.66
N PRO A 169 -2.98 -15.78 3.37
CA PRO A 169 -2.34 -15.78 2.04
C PRO A 169 -3.23 -16.40 0.93
N GLY A 170 -4.26 -17.16 1.30
CA GLY A 170 -5.25 -17.71 0.37
C GLY A 170 -6.27 -16.70 -0.16
N ARG A 171 -6.15 -15.42 0.18
CA ARG A 171 -6.97 -14.34 -0.40
C ARG A 171 -6.75 -14.26 -1.92
N ALA A 172 -7.82 -13.96 -2.65
CA ALA A 172 -7.72 -13.76 -4.09
C ALA A 172 -6.79 -12.59 -4.42
N PHE A 173 -5.98 -12.74 -5.46
CA PHE A 173 -5.09 -11.67 -5.91
C PHE A 173 -5.91 -10.40 -6.22
N GLY A 174 -5.39 -9.23 -5.84
CA GLY A 174 -6.07 -7.95 -6.00
C GLY A 174 -6.91 -7.51 -4.81
N GLN A 175 -7.35 -8.42 -3.92
CA GLN A 175 -8.14 -8.03 -2.73
C GLN A 175 -7.37 -7.09 -1.79
N PHE A 176 -6.07 -7.33 -1.61
CA PHE A 176 -5.21 -6.46 -0.81
C PHE A 176 -5.06 -5.07 -1.44
N SER A 177 -4.85 -5.01 -2.75
CA SER A 177 -4.77 -3.74 -3.49
C SER A 177 -6.06 -2.95 -3.46
N GLN A 178 -7.21 -3.62 -3.58
CA GLN A 178 -8.53 -3.02 -3.48
C GLN A 178 -8.75 -2.43 -2.09
N GLU A 179 -8.41 -3.18 -1.06
CA GLU A 179 -8.55 -2.77 0.33
C GLU A 179 -7.71 -1.53 0.65
N LEU A 180 -6.41 -1.54 0.33
CA LEU A 180 -5.56 -0.36 0.45
C LEU A 180 -6.08 0.81 -0.39
N GLY A 181 -6.62 0.53 -1.59
CA GLY A 181 -7.27 1.51 -2.44
C GLY A 181 -8.47 2.18 -1.77
N HIS A 182 -9.33 1.42 -1.09
CA HIS A 182 -10.47 1.97 -0.35
C HIS A 182 -10.01 2.83 0.83
N VAL A 183 -8.99 2.41 1.59
CA VAL A 183 -8.41 3.23 2.67
C VAL A 183 -7.86 4.53 2.10
N ALA A 184 -7.12 4.46 1.00
CA ALA A 184 -6.56 5.64 0.35
C ALA A 184 -7.63 6.61 -0.19
N GLU A 185 -8.66 6.10 -0.87
CA GLU A 185 -9.79 6.92 -1.35
C GLU A 185 -10.54 7.58 -0.19
N CYS A 186 -10.84 6.84 0.87
CA CYS A 186 -11.54 7.35 2.05
C CYS A 186 -10.76 8.50 2.71
N VAL A 187 -9.47 8.29 2.95
CA VAL A 187 -8.59 9.28 3.62
C VAL A 187 -8.37 10.51 2.74
N VAL A 188 -8.13 10.34 1.44
CA VAL A 188 -7.94 11.46 0.50
C VAL A 188 -9.20 12.31 0.43
N ALA A 189 -10.39 11.69 0.33
CA ALA A 189 -11.66 12.44 0.28
C ALA A 189 -11.87 13.31 1.52
N HIS A 190 -11.77 12.73 2.73
CA HIS A 190 -11.95 13.50 3.97
C HIS A 190 -10.85 14.55 4.18
N ALA A 191 -9.61 14.26 3.80
CA ALA A 191 -8.51 15.20 3.92
C ALA A 191 -8.69 16.41 2.98
N VAL A 192 -9.19 16.19 1.77
CA VAL A 192 -9.51 17.26 0.82
C VAL A 192 -10.60 18.17 1.38
N ASP A 193 -11.67 17.61 1.93
CA ASP A 193 -12.76 18.39 2.55
C ASP A 193 -12.26 19.24 3.72
N LEU A 194 -11.45 18.64 4.61
CA LEU A 194 -10.82 19.37 5.72
C LEU A 194 -9.89 20.50 5.23
N CYS A 195 -9.15 20.27 4.14
CA CYS A 195 -8.26 21.27 3.56
C CYS A 195 -9.03 22.40 2.88
N CYS A 196 -10.08 22.08 2.12
CA CYS A 196 -10.96 23.05 1.50
C CYS A 196 -11.60 23.97 2.55
N GLN A 197 -12.22 23.39 3.60
CA GLN A 197 -12.78 24.16 4.70
C GLN A 197 -11.72 25.06 5.36
N ALA A 198 -10.53 24.53 5.61
CA ALA A 198 -9.44 25.29 6.24
C ALA A 198 -8.90 26.45 5.39
N VAL A 199 -8.96 26.35 4.07
CA VAL A 199 -8.60 27.45 3.16
C VAL A 199 -9.73 28.46 3.08
N SER A 200 -10.98 28.00 2.96
CA SER A 200 -12.18 28.84 2.96
C SER A 200 -12.29 29.68 4.22
N ASP A 201 -12.20 29.07 5.41
CA ASP A 201 -12.25 29.77 6.70
C ASP A 201 -11.18 30.87 6.81
N ARG A 202 -9.98 30.59 6.28
CA ARG A 202 -8.85 31.52 6.34
C ARG A 202 -9.02 32.70 5.38
N LEU A 203 -9.62 32.47 4.22
CA LEU A 203 -9.80 33.46 3.17
C LEU A 203 -11.13 34.20 3.25
N GLY A 204 -12.11 33.66 3.99
CA GLY A 204 -13.47 34.17 4.05
C GLY A 204 -14.24 34.02 2.73
N ILE A 205 -13.91 33.01 1.93
CA ILE A 205 -14.53 32.74 0.62
C ILE A 205 -14.86 31.26 0.47
N ASP A 206 -15.93 30.96 -0.28
CA ASP A 206 -16.25 29.60 -0.68
C ASP A 206 -15.26 29.08 -1.73
N PRO A 207 -15.10 27.75 -1.87
CA PRO A 207 -14.28 27.17 -2.93
C PRO A 207 -14.78 27.64 -4.32
N PRO A 208 -13.92 28.27 -5.13
CA PRO A 208 -14.34 28.82 -6.42
C PRO A 208 -14.50 27.72 -7.48
N GLY A 209 -15.72 27.48 -7.93
CA GLY A 209 -16.00 26.50 -8.98
C GLY A 209 -15.97 25.05 -8.46
N ARG A 210 -15.59 24.12 -9.34
CA ARG A 210 -15.55 22.68 -9.05
C ARG A 210 -14.10 22.21 -8.97
N MET A 211 -13.83 21.17 -8.16
CA MET A 211 -12.50 20.56 -8.09
C MET A 211 -12.61 19.06 -7.94
N SER A 212 -11.71 18.34 -8.63
CA SER A 212 -11.58 16.90 -8.57
C SER A 212 -10.12 16.53 -8.33
N ILE A 213 -9.90 15.56 -7.45
CA ILE A 213 -8.62 14.89 -7.29
C ILE A 213 -8.67 13.61 -8.11
N VAL A 214 -7.67 13.43 -8.98
CA VAL A 214 -7.48 12.20 -9.75
C VAL A 214 -6.24 11.46 -9.27
N GLY A 215 -6.39 10.14 -9.10
CA GLY A 215 -5.29 9.23 -8.83
C GLY A 215 -4.67 8.73 -10.12
N LEU A 216 -3.35 8.56 -10.14
CA LEU A 216 -2.59 7.92 -11.23
C LEU A 216 -1.83 6.70 -10.70
N GLY A 217 -1.00 6.10 -11.56
CA GLY A 217 -0.09 5.02 -11.17
C GLY A 217 -0.80 3.86 -10.50
N LYS A 218 -0.29 3.43 -9.35
CA LYS A 218 -0.84 2.28 -8.61
C LYS A 218 -2.12 2.63 -7.87
N PHE A 219 -2.28 3.89 -7.47
CA PHE A 219 -3.50 4.32 -6.81
C PHE A 219 -4.69 4.39 -7.79
N GLY A 220 -4.48 5.04 -8.93
CA GLY A 220 -5.47 5.14 -10.00
C GLY A 220 -5.87 3.78 -10.59
N GLY A 221 -4.91 2.86 -10.70
CA GLY A 221 -5.13 1.48 -11.16
C GLY A 221 -5.76 0.52 -10.14
N ARG A 222 -6.05 0.97 -8.90
CA ARG A 222 -6.52 0.09 -7.79
C ARG A 222 -5.57 -1.07 -7.53
N GLU A 223 -4.30 -0.72 -7.50
CA GLU A 223 -3.16 -1.61 -7.59
C GLU A 223 -2.16 -1.33 -6.47
N LEU A 224 -2.57 -0.71 -5.37
CA LEU A 224 -1.68 -0.46 -4.24
C LEU A 224 -1.16 -1.78 -3.64
N GLY A 225 0.00 -1.71 -3.01
CA GLY A 225 0.59 -2.78 -2.22
C GLY A 225 1.35 -2.18 -1.04
N PHE A 226 2.16 -2.97 -0.36
CA PHE A 226 3.01 -2.45 0.72
C PHE A 226 3.84 -1.26 0.24
N ALA A 227 4.05 -0.28 1.12
CA ALA A 227 4.87 0.91 0.87
C ALA A 227 4.66 1.51 -0.53
N SER A 228 3.39 1.78 -0.86
CA SER A 228 3.02 2.47 -2.09
C SER A 228 2.77 3.94 -1.82
N ASP A 229 3.28 4.79 -2.73
CA ASP A 229 2.94 6.20 -2.80
C ASP A 229 1.50 6.36 -3.31
N ILE A 230 0.91 7.52 -3.03
CA ILE A 230 -0.41 7.92 -3.51
C ILE A 230 -0.21 9.02 -4.55
N GLU A 231 -0.24 8.64 -5.82
CA GLU A 231 0.00 9.57 -6.93
C GLU A 231 -1.28 10.37 -7.24
N LEU A 232 -1.26 11.70 -7.03
CA LEU A 232 -2.42 12.57 -7.16
C LEU A 232 -2.17 13.77 -8.09
N VAL A 233 -3.23 14.20 -8.79
CA VAL A 233 -3.29 15.49 -9.48
C VAL A 233 -4.59 16.18 -9.09
N CYS A 234 -4.49 17.46 -8.74
CA CYS A 234 -5.64 18.31 -8.45
C CYS A 234 -6.02 19.10 -9.71
N ILE A 235 -7.27 18.92 -10.14
CA ILE A 235 -7.83 19.60 -11.32
C ILE A 235 -9.05 20.38 -10.87
N TYR A 236 -9.11 21.66 -11.21
CA TYR A 236 -10.27 22.50 -10.92
C TYR A 236 -10.86 23.09 -12.19
N ASP A 237 -12.14 23.40 -12.15
CA ASP A 237 -12.87 24.08 -13.20
C ASP A 237 -13.52 25.34 -12.59
N ASP A 238 -12.96 26.49 -12.97
CA ASP A 238 -13.41 27.82 -12.59
C ASP A 238 -14.25 28.48 -13.70
N SER A 239 -14.75 27.70 -14.67
CA SER A 239 -15.66 28.21 -15.68
C SER A 239 -16.90 28.83 -15.02
N GLY A 240 -17.21 30.08 -15.40
CA GLY A 240 -18.30 30.85 -14.80
C GLY A 240 -17.97 31.53 -13.46
N VAL A 241 -16.74 31.41 -12.94
CA VAL A 241 -16.28 32.20 -11.78
C VAL A 241 -15.71 33.52 -12.28
N GLU A 242 -16.36 34.64 -11.96
CA GLU A 242 -15.85 35.97 -12.30
C GLU A 242 -14.66 36.34 -11.40
N ALA A 243 -13.59 36.84 -12.01
CA ALA A 243 -12.45 37.35 -11.27
C ALA A 243 -12.82 38.66 -10.55
N VAL A 244 -12.89 38.62 -9.22
CA VAL A 244 -13.14 39.81 -8.40
C VAL A 244 -11.83 40.43 -7.94
N PRO A 245 -11.53 41.72 -8.25
CA PRO A 245 -10.32 42.38 -7.80
C PRO A 245 -10.17 42.34 -6.27
N GLY A 246 -9.01 41.88 -5.80
CA GLY A 246 -8.71 41.74 -4.36
C GLY A 246 -9.16 40.41 -3.74
N VAL A 247 -9.83 39.54 -4.50
CA VAL A 247 -10.15 38.16 -4.10
C VAL A 247 -9.10 37.21 -4.68
N VAL A 248 -8.78 36.16 -3.91
CA VAL A 248 -7.84 35.11 -4.31
C VAL A 248 -8.37 34.35 -5.53
N SER A 249 -7.51 34.12 -6.52
CA SER A 249 -7.87 33.34 -7.72
C SER A 249 -8.14 31.87 -7.41
N ALA A 250 -8.91 31.16 -8.26
CA ALA A 250 -9.11 29.72 -8.12
C ALA A 250 -7.79 28.94 -8.13
N ALA A 251 -6.86 29.32 -9.01
CA ALA A 251 -5.51 28.75 -9.06
C ALA A 251 -4.81 28.81 -7.70
N GLU A 252 -4.80 29.99 -7.08
CA GLU A 252 -4.17 30.20 -5.78
C GLU A 252 -4.92 29.48 -4.65
N PHE A 253 -6.27 29.48 -4.67
CA PHE A 253 -7.08 28.75 -3.70
C PHE A 253 -6.74 27.26 -3.70
N TYR A 254 -6.80 26.62 -4.87
CA TYR A 254 -6.57 25.17 -4.97
C TYR A 254 -5.10 24.79 -4.81
N CYS A 255 -4.14 25.65 -5.17
CA CYS A 255 -2.74 25.43 -4.81
C CYS A 255 -2.55 25.39 -3.29
N ARG A 256 -3.22 26.28 -2.54
CA ARG A 256 -3.18 26.26 -1.06
C ARG A 256 -3.86 25.01 -0.48
N VAL A 257 -4.94 24.51 -1.10
CA VAL A 257 -5.58 23.25 -0.71
C VAL A 257 -4.60 22.09 -0.85
N VAL A 258 -3.93 21.96 -2.01
CA VAL A 258 -2.96 20.89 -2.27
C VAL A 258 -1.73 21.00 -1.38
N GLU A 259 -1.24 22.21 -1.11
CA GLU A 259 -0.14 22.45 -0.19
C GLU A 259 -0.48 22.00 1.25
N ARG A 260 -1.71 22.27 1.70
CA ARG A 260 -2.21 21.77 2.99
C ARG A 260 -2.39 20.26 3.00
N LEU A 261 -2.86 19.67 1.91
CA LEU A 261 -3.08 18.22 1.82
C LEU A 261 -1.79 17.44 2.16
N ARG A 262 -0.63 17.94 1.73
CA ARG A 262 0.70 17.37 2.04
C ARG A 262 1.04 17.35 3.52
N THR A 263 0.50 18.26 4.33
CA THR A 263 0.75 18.32 5.78
C THR A 263 -0.40 17.72 6.60
N THR A 264 -1.61 17.65 6.03
CA THR A 264 -2.78 17.00 6.63
C THR A 264 -2.66 15.48 6.58
N ILE A 265 -2.27 14.89 5.45
CA ILE A 265 -2.00 13.45 5.36
C ILE A 265 -0.54 13.22 5.75
N ARG A 266 -0.33 12.66 6.94
CA ARG A 266 1.00 12.41 7.48
C ARG A 266 1.48 11.02 7.07
N SER A 267 2.72 10.97 6.61
CA SER A 267 3.42 9.72 6.39
C SER A 267 4.48 9.55 7.47
N ASN A 268 4.39 8.46 8.22
CA ASN A 268 5.34 8.14 9.28
C ASN A 268 6.69 7.64 8.74
N ARG A 269 6.75 7.26 7.45
CA ARG A 269 7.93 6.67 6.79
C ARG A 269 7.92 6.98 5.30
N ALA A 270 9.11 7.30 4.76
CA ALA A 270 9.26 7.57 3.33
C ALA A 270 8.71 6.41 2.47
N GLY A 271 7.87 6.73 1.50
CA GLY A 271 7.29 5.75 0.58
C GLY A 271 6.06 4.98 1.08
N VAL A 272 5.53 5.29 2.28
CA VAL A 272 4.31 4.66 2.80
C VAL A 272 3.20 5.69 2.87
N PHE A 273 2.21 5.58 1.97
CA PHE A 273 1.12 6.55 1.86
C PHE A 273 1.62 7.99 1.67
N GLU A 274 2.78 8.15 1.03
CA GLU A 274 3.34 9.46 0.74
C GLU A 274 2.65 10.04 -0.49
N LEU A 275 2.22 11.29 -0.43
CA LEU A 275 1.56 11.94 -1.57
C LEU A 275 2.60 12.30 -2.64
N ASP A 276 2.48 11.69 -3.82
CA ASP A 276 3.29 12.03 -4.97
C ASP A 276 2.51 12.90 -5.95
N LEU A 277 2.95 14.15 -6.10
CA LEU A 277 2.32 15.15 -6.97
C LEU A 277 3.09 15.35 -8.28
N ARG A 278 4.08 14.51 -8.60
CA ARG A 278 5.00 14.73 -9.74
C ARG A 278 4.40 14.45 -11.11
N LEU A 279 3.26 13.76 -11.19
CA LEU A 279 2.59 13.43 -12.46
C LEU A 279 1.65 14.53 -12.98
N ARG A 280 1.62 15.70 -12.33
CA ARG A 280 0.88 16.87 -12.82
C ARG A 280 1.55 17.49 -14.05
N PRO A 281 0.84 18.28 -14.88
CA PRO A 281 1.43 19.00 -16.00
C PRO A 281 2.72 19.74 -15.62
N HIS A 282 3.76 19.63 -16.44
CA HIS A 282 5.10 20.19 -16.19
C HIS A 282 5.82 19.64 -14.94
N GLY A 283 5.32 18.55 -14.35
CA GLY A 283 5.91 17.88 -13.20
C GLY A 283 6.17 18.81 -12.03
N GLN A 284 7.38 18.76 -11.46
CA GLN A 284 7.76 19.59 -10.30
C GLN A 284 7.75 21.09 -10.59
N ALA A 285 7.93 21.51 -11.84
CA ALA A 285 7.93 22.91 -12.24
C ALA A 285 6.51 23.48 -12.46
N GLY A 286 5.50 22.61 -12.56
CA GLY A 286 4.11 23.02 -12.73
C GLY A 286 3.41 23.43 -11.43
N PRO A 287 2.28 24.15 -11.52
CA PRO A 287 1.46 24.52 -10.37
C PRO A 287 0.94 23.27 -9.65
N LEU A 288 0.67 23.37 -8.34
CA LEU A 288 0.17 22.24 -7.54
C LEU A 288 -1.26 21.82 -7.92
N ALA A 289 -2.05 22.75 -8.44
CA ALA A 289 -3.38 22.50 -8.99
C ALA A 289 -3.43 23.08 -10.41
N SER A 290 -4.10 22.37 -11.34
CA SER A 290 -4.25 22.80 -12.74
C SER A 290 -5.71 23.09 -13.05
N SER A 291 -5.99 24.18 -13.77
CA SER A 291 -7.34 24.35 -14.34
C SER A 291 -7.62 23.26 -15.38
N LEU A 292 -8.88 22.90 -15.56
CA LEU A 292 -9.31 21.93 -16.58
C LEU A 292 -8.87 22.37 -17.97
N ALA A 293 -8.94 23.67 -18.26
CA ALA A 293 -8.46 24.24 -19.52
C ALA A 293 -6.95 24.04 -19.71
N THR A 294 -6.13 24.33 -18.70
CA THR A 294 -4.66 24.12 -18.76
C THR A 294 -4.32 22.64 -18.88
N PHE A 295 -4.99 21.79 -18.09
CA PHE A 295 -4.81 20.34 -18.14
C PHE A 295 -5.13 19.80 -19.53
N SER A 296 -6.24 20.25 -20.14
CA SER A 296 -6.67 19.86 -21.48
C SER A 296 -5.70 20.33 -22.56
N ALA A 297 -5.29 21.59 -22.53
CA ALA A 297 -4.33 22.15 -23.49
C ALA A 297 -2.97 21.43 -23.45
N TYR A 298 -2.58 20.91 -22.29
CA TYR A 298 -1.32 20.17 -22.13
C TYR A 298 -1.37 18.77 -22.72
N TYR A 299 -2.46 18.03 -22.50
CA TYR A 299 -2.55 16.60 -22.83
C TYR A 299 -3.23 16.26 -24.16
N GLN A 300 -4.05 17.17 -24.71
CA GLN A 300 -4.68 16.97 -26.01
C GLN A 300 -3.65 16.73 -27.13
N GLY A 301 -4.12 16.37 -28.34
CA GLY A 301 -3.26 15.95 -29.45
C GLY A 301 -2.13 16.93 -29.80
N GLU A 302 -2.43 18.23 -29.87
CA GLU A 302 -1.45 19.30 -30.13
C GLU A 302 -0.68 19.77 -28.88
N GLY A 303 -0.99 19.20 -27.71
CA GLY A 303 -0.41 19.56 -26.43
C GLY A 303 1.05 19.15 -26.27
N THR A 304 1.74 19.77 -25.32
CA THR A 304 3.19 19.60 -25.10
C THR A 304 3.56 18.43 -24.19
N ALA A 305 2.59 17.63 -23.73
CA ALA A 305 2.85 16.42 -22.98
C ALA A 305 3.74 15.45 -23.77
N TRP A 306 4.66 14.77 -23.09
CA TRP A 306 5.46 13.70 -23.69
C TRP A 306 4.61 12.43 -23.87
N PRO A 307 4.97 11.53 -24.82
CA PRO A 307 4.24 10.27 -25.01
C PRO A 307 4.11 9.41 -23.75
N PHE A 308 5.14 9.37 -22.91
CA PHE A 308 5.09 8.61 -21.64
C PHE A 308 4.19 9.26 -20.58
N GLU A 309 3.97 10.58 -20.63
CA GLU A 309 3.02 11.26 -19.74
C GLU A 309 1.59 10.93 -20.16
N ARG A 310 1.31 10.93 -21.47
CA ARG A 310 0.02 10.45 -22.01
C ARG A 310 -0.23 8.99 -21.65
N GLN A 311 0.81 8.14 -21.74
CA GLN A 311 0.70 6.74 -21.33
C GLN A 311 0.35 6.59 -19.84
N ALA A 312 0.90 7.43 -18.96
CA ALA A 312 0.55 7.40 -17.54
C ALA A 312 -0.95 7.70 -17.29
N LEU A 313 -1.60 8.45 -18.18
CA LEU A 313 -3.03 8.75 -18.08
C LEU A 313 -3.93 7.52 -18.24
N VAL A 314 -3.44 6.39 -18.77
CA VAL A 314 -4.19 5.12 -18.78
C VAL A 314 -4.64 4.73 -17.37
N LYS A 315 -3.87 5.12 -16.34
CA LYS A 315 -4.18 4.87 -14.92
C LYS A 315 -4.99 5.98 -14.26
N LEU A 316 -5.25 7.10 -14.93
CA LEU A 316 -5.94 8.24 -14.34
C LEU A 316 -7.37 7.85 -13.96
N ARG A 317 -7.79 8.12 -12.73
CA ARG A 317 -9.15 7.89 -12.24
C ARG A 317 -9.53 8.92 -11.20
N ALA A 318 -10.77 9.42 -11.22
CA ALA A 318 -11.26 10.29 -10.15
C ALA A 318 -11.36 9.53 -8.81
N VAL A 319 -10.89 10.16 -7.73
CA VAL A 319 -10.80 9.55 -6.39
C VAL A 319 -11.41 10.41 -5.29
N ALA A 320 -11.53 11.73 -5.49
CA ALA A 320 -12.18 12.65 -4.55
C ALA A 320 -12.63 13.95 -5.27
N GLY A 321 -13.42 14.76 -4.57
CA GLY A 321 -13.96 16.03 -5.08
C GLY A 321 -15.27 15.86 -5.84
N ASP A 322 -15.58 16.80 -6.74
CA ASP A 322 -16.81 16.84 -7.53
C ASP A 322 -16.90 15.63 -8.50
N PRO A 323 -17.93 14.77 -8.38
CA PRO A 323 -18.06 13.60 -9.24
C PRO A 323 -18.28 13.96 -10.71
N GLY A 324 -19.02 15.04 -10.99
CA GLY A 324 -19.33 15.47 -12.35
C GLY A 324 -18.07 15.91 -13.11
N LEU A 325 -17.22 16.71 -12.47
CA LEU A 325 -15.91 17.10 -13.01
C LEU A 325 -14.98 15.88 -13.13
N GLY A 326 -15.02 14.95 -12.17
CA GLY A 326 -14.27 13.70 -12.24
C GLY A 326 -14.61 12.86 -13.47
N ASP A 327 -15.90 12.73 -13.80
CA ASP A 327 -16.38 12.03 -15.00
C ASP A 327 -15.99 12.77 -16.28
N GLU A 328 -16.09 14.11 -16.28
CA GLU A 328 -15.67 14.97 -17.40
C GLU A 328 -14.18 14.81 -17.71
N ILE A 329 -13.30 14.87 -16.69
CA ILE A 329 -11.85 14.67 -16.85
C ILE A 329 -11.55 13.29 -17.45
N GLN A 330 -12.23 12.25 -16.98
CA GLN A 330 -12.02 10.89 -17.49
C GLN A 330 -12.50 10.73 -18.93
N HIS A 331 -13.60 11.39 -19.30
CA HIS A 331 -14.07 11.43 -20.69
C HIS A 331 -13.08 12.16 -21.61
N LEU A 332 -12.57 13.30 -21.17
CA LEU A 332 -11.56 14.07 -21.89
C LEU A 332 -10.27 13.28 -22.06
N ARG A 333 -9.74 12.69 -20.99
CA ARG A 333 -8.61 11.75 -21.03
C ARG A 333 -8.81 10.71 -22.12
N ASP A 334 -9.95 10.01 -22.10
CA ASP A 334 -10.26 8.97 -23.08
C ASP A 334 -10.21 9.48 -24.52
N SER A 335 -10.69 10.70 -24.77
CA SER A 335 -10.68 11.31 -26.10
C SER A 335 -9.28 11.61 -26.61
N TRP A 336 -8.30 11.80 -25.72
CA TRP A 336 -6.92 12.15 -26.08
C TRP A 336 -6.02 10.92 -26.23
N ILE A 337 -6.17 9.91 -25.37
CA ILE A 337 -5.22 8.79 -25.30
C ILE A 337 -5.71 7.55 -26.06
N TYR A 338 -7.01 7.45 -26.33
CA TYR A 338 -7.61 6.36 -27.10
C TYR A 338 -8.15 6.90 -28.43
N CYS A 339 -7.30 7.59 -29.18
CA CYS A 339 -7.57 8.05 -30.54
C CYS A 339 -7.10 7.03 -31.59
N ASP A 340 -7.49 7.24 -32.85
CA ASP A 340 -7.11 6.39 -34.00
C ASP A 340 -5.69 6.72 -34.54
N ASP A 341 -4.93 7.54 -33.82
CA ASP A 341 -3.55 7.88 -34.18
C ASP A 341 -2.60 6.74 -33.81
N VAL A 342 -1.50 6.61 -34.55
CA VAL A 342 -0.49 5.59 -34.30
C VAL A 342 0.22 5.88 -32.98
N PHE A 343 0.10 4.98 -32.01
CA PHE A 343 0.85 5.06 -30.75
C PHE A 343 2.36 4.95 -31.00
N ASP A 344 3.15 5.88 -30.44
CA ASP A 344 4.61 5.91 -30.62
C ASP A 344 5.32 4.87 -29.72
N VAL A 345 5.28 3.62 -30.16
CA VAL A 345 5.95 2.49 -29.52
C VAL A 345 7.47 2.72 -29.41
N ALA A 346 8.07 3.43 -30.37
CA ALA A 346 9.51 3.71 -30.37
C ALA A 346 9.89 4.68 -29.25
N ALA A 347 9.12 5.74 -29.04
CA ALA A 347 9.31 6.67 -27.92
C ALA A 347 9.11 5.97 -26.57
N MET A 348 8.08 5.11 -26.44
CA MET A 348 7.87 4.30 -25.23
C MET A 348 9.09 3.42 -24.93
N ARG A 349 9.56 2.64 -25.91
CA ARG A 349 10.75 1.78 -25.76
C ARG A 349 12.00 2.58 -25.43
N GLY A 350 12.21 3.71 -26.10
CA GLY A 350 13.35 4.59 -25.85
C GLY A 350 13.34 5.18 -24.43
N MET A 351 12.17 5.54 -23.89
CA MET A 351 12.05 5.96 -22.50
C MET A 351 12.31 4.80 -21.53
N ARG A 352 11.79 3.61 -21.84
CA ARG A 352 12.01 2.42 -21.02
C ARG A 352 13.48 2.04 -20.92
N ASP A 353 14.19 2.04 -22.05
CA ASP A 353 15.63 1.79 -22.10
C ASP A 353 16.42 2.80 -21.25
N ARG A 354 16.04 4.08 -21.28
CA ARG A 354 16.65 5.10 -20.41
C ARG A 354 16.41 4.80 -18.92
N GLN A 355 15.18 4.42 -18.54
CA GLN A 355 14.87 4.05 -17.16
C GLN A 355 15.70 2.86 -16.69
N VAL A 356 15.84 1.81 -17.51
CA VAL A 356 16.70 0.65 -17.17
C VAL A 356 18.13 1.13 -16.92
N ARG A 357 18.72 1.87 -17.87
CA ARG A 357 20.12 2.32 -17.77
C ARG A 357 20.40 3.24 -16.58
N GLN A 358 19.43 4.08 -16.20
CA GLN A 358 19.62 5.09 -15.15
C GLN A 358 19.25 4.60 -13.75
N LEU A 359 18.28 3.70 -13.63
CA LEU A 359 17.68 3.34 -12.34
C LEU A 359 17.98 1.90 -11.90
N VAL A 360 18.49 1.05 -12.79
CA VAL A 360 18.90 -0.32 -12.47
C VAL A 360 20.40 -0.36 -12.25
N ARG A 361 20.82 -0.79 -11.05
CA ARG A 361 22.23 -0.98 -10.72
C ARG A 361 22.80 -2.15 -11.51
N ALA A 362 24.00 -1.98 -12.08
CA ALA A 362 24.69 -3.04 -12.78
C ALA A 362 24.94 -4.26 -11.86
N GLY A 363 24.72 -5.47 -12.40
CA GLY A 363 24.91 -6.72 -11.68
C GLY A 363 23.78 -7.08 -10.71
N THR A 364 22.68 -6.32 -10.67
CA THR A 364 21.50 -6.67 -9.87
C THR A 364 20.26 -6.86 -10.74
N PHE A 365 19.27 -7.58 -10.21
CA PHE A 365 17.94 -7.67 -10.80
C PHE A 365 16.95 -6.89 -9.93
N ASN A 366 16.41 -5.79 -10.44
CA ASN A 366 15.37 -5.01 -9.79
C ASN A 366 14.00 -5.54 -10.25
N ALA A 367 13.20 -6.06 -9.32
CA ALA A 367 11.92 -6.70 -9.61
C ALA A 367 10.90 -5.79 -10.34
N LYS A 368 11.06 -4.46 -10.22
CA LYS A 368 10.20 -3.47 -10.88
C LYS A 368 10.80 -3.00 -12.20
N LEU A 369 12.09 -2.65 -12.21
CA LEU A 369 12.72 -1.84 -13.26
C LEU A 369 13.68 -2.59 -14.17
N SER A 370 14.12 -3.80 -13.84
CA SER A 370 14.94 -4.61 -14.75
C SER A 370 14.14 -5.07 -15.96
N PRO A 371 14.80 -5.40 -17.10
CA PRO A 371 14.14 -6.05 -18.23
C PRO A 371 13.41 -7.31 -17.78
N GLY A 372 12.18 -7.50 -18.27
CA GLY A 372 11.25 -8.54 -17.86
C GLY A 372 10.54 -8.27 -16.52
N GLY A 373 10.85 -7.17 -15.83
CA GLY A 373 10.24 -6.82 -14.54
C GLY A 373 8.82 -6.26 -14.65
N LEU A 374 8.26 -5.83 -13.51
CA LEU A 374 6.87 -5.34 -13.42
C LEU A 374 6.55 -4.25 -14.45
N VAL A 375 7.44 -3.27 -14.62
CA VAL A 375 7.17 -2.12 -15.51
C VAL A 375 7.10 -2.54 -16.98
N ASP A 376 7.79 -3.61 -17.39
CA ASP A 376 7.67 -4.11 -18.77
C ASP A 376 6.28 -4.69 -19.03
N CYS A 377 5.71 -5.40 -18.06
CA CYS A 377 4.33 -5.89 -18.12
C CYS A 377 3.34 -4.72 -18.24
N GLU A 378 3.52 -3.69 -17.41
CA GLU A 378 2.67 -2.50 -17.41
C GLU A 378 2.77 -1.71 -18.72
N TYR A 379 3.98 -1.51 -19.24
CA TYR A 379 4.22 -0.78 -20.47
C TYR A 379 3.62 -1.52 -21.66
N LEU A 380 3.76 -2.85 -21.72
CA LEU A 380 3.16 -3.67 -22.76
C LEU A 380 1.63 -3.55 -22.74
N VAL A 381 1.01 -3.75 -21.57
CA VAL A 381 -0.45 -3.68 -21.42
C VAL A 381 -0.95 -2.28 -21.78
N GLN A 382 -0.35 -1.23 -21.23
CA GLN A 382 -0.75 0.15 -21.52
C GLN A 382 -0.55 0.50 -23.00
N GLY A 383 0.53 0.04 -23.64
CA GLY A 383 0.74 0.22 -25.07
C GLY A 383 -0.39 -0.40 -25.89
N LEU A 384 -0.78 -1.65 -25.58
CA LEU A 384 -1.91 -2.32 -26.23
C LEU A 384 -3.26 -1.61 -25.96
N GLN A 385 -3.43 -1.07 -24.75
CA GLN A 385 -4.63 -0.27 -24.42
C GLN A 385 -4.68 1.01 -25.24
N LEU A 386 -3.56 1.72 -25.42
CA LEU A 386 -3.48 2.93 -26.23
C LEU A 386 -3.72 2.62 -27.71
N GLU A 387 -3.11 1.55 -28.23
CA GLU A 387 -3.24 1.12 -29.63
C GLU A 387 -4.68 0.69 -29.98
N HIS A 388 -5.37 0.00 -29.08
CA HIS A 388 -6.67 -0.62 -29.38
C HIS A 388 -7.86 0.01 -28.66
N GLY A 389 -7.63 0.88 -27.68
CA GLY A 389 -8.67 1.49 -26.86
C GLY A 389 -9.64 2.33 -27.66
N HIS A 390 -9.23 2.94 -28.77
CA HIS A 390 -10.13 3.70 -29.64
C HIS A 390 -11.28 2.83 -30.16
N ARG A 391 -11.01 1.55 -30.45
CA ARG A 391 -11.97 0.57 -30.97
C ARG A 391 -12.70 -0.21 -29.88
N PHE A 392 -12.02 -0.53 -28.78
CA PHE A 392 -12.54 -1.41 -27.73
C PHE A 392 -12.58 -0.69 -26.39
N ARG A 393 -13.78 -0.33 -25.90
CA ARG A 393 -13.93 0.39 -24.63
C ARG A 393 -13.58 -0.44 -23.41
N ASP A 394 -13.77 -1.75 -23.47
CA ASP A 394 -13.50 -2.67 -22.35
C ASP A 394 -12.01 -2.83 -22.05
N VAL A 395 -11.11 -2.56 -23.01
CA VAL A 395 -9.68 -2.53 -22.71
C VAL A 395 -9.25 -1.26 -21.98
N ARG A 396 -10.12 -0.24 -21.83
CA ARG A 396 -9.77 1.05 -21.20
C ARG A 396 -9.79 1.04 -19.67
N THR A 397 -9.89 -0.13 -19.04
CA THR A 397 -9.82 -0.25 -17.57
C THR A 397 -8.47 0.23 -17.04
N THR A 398 -8.48 0.88 -15.88
CA THR A 398 -7.25 1.34 -15.23
C THR A 398 -6.51 0.19 -14.54
N ASN A 399 -7.14 -0.96 -14.27
CA ASN A 399 -6.48 -2.10 -13.63
C ASN A 399 -5.77 -2.99 -14.66
N THR A 400 -4.49 -3.29 -14.44
CA THR A 400 -3.63 -4.04 -15.38
C THR A 400 -4.12 -5.46 -15.59
N LEU A 401 -4.58 -6.15 -14.54
CA LEU A 401 -5.07 -7.53 -14.71
C LEU A 401 -6.39 -7.57 -15.45
N GLU A 402 -7.30 -6.66 -15.15
CA GLU A 402 -8.54 -6.53 -15.90
C GLU A 402 -8.26 -6.20 -17.38
N ALA A 403 -7.27 -5.34 -17.65
CA ALA A 403 -6.84 -5.03 -19.00
C ALA A 403 -6.25 -6.26 -19.71
N ILE A 404 -5.40 -7.04 -19.05
CA ILE A 404 -4.86 -8.30 -19.59
C ILE A 404 -6.02 -9.25 -19.98
N ASP A 405 -7.02 -9.40 -19.12
CA ASP A 405 -8.18 -10.25 -19.38
C ASP A 405 -9.06 -9.70 -20.53
N ALA A 406 -9.25 -8.38 -20.60
CA ALA A 406 -9.97 -7.73 -21.69
C ALA A 406 -9.27 -7.87 -23.05
N LEU A 407 -7.93 -7.80 -23.07
CA LEU A 407 -7.14 -7.99 -24.29
C LEU A 407 -7.33 -9.41 -24.87
N LEU A 408 -7.38 -10.44 -24.02
CA LEU A 408 -7.72 -11.80 -24.45
C LEU A 408 -9.17 -11.87 -24.97
N GLY A 409 -10.12 -11.27 -24.25
CA GLY A 409 -11.54 -11.24 -24.65
C GLY A 409 -11.76 -10.60 -26.04
N ARG A 410 -10.86 -9.71 -26.46
CA ARG A 410 -10.86 -9.07 -27.79
C ARG A 410 -9.94 -9.72 -28.81
N GLN A 411 -9.28 -10.84 -28.46
CA GLN A 411 -8.33 -11.56 -29.33
C GLN A 411 -7.17 -10.66 -29.79
N LEU A 412 -6.81 -9.66 -28.98
CA LEU A 412 -5.65 -8.79 -29.20
C LEU A 412 -4.35 -9.46 -28.73
N VAL A 413 -4.48 -10.46 -27.87
CA VAL A 413 -3.45 -11.41 -27.49
C VAL A 413 -4.04 -12.82 -27.59
N ASP A 414 -3.19 -13.80 -27.89
CA ASP A 414 -3.58 -15.22 -27.84
C ASP A 414 -3.58 -15.76 -26.40
N GLN A 415 -4.06 -16.99 -26.23
CA GLN A 415 -4.19 -17.65 -24.94
C GLN A 415 -2.84 -17.84 -24.23
N ASP A 416 -1.78 -18.11 -24.99
CA ASP A 416 -0.44 -18.36 -24.45
C ASP A 416 0.21 -17.05 -23.97
N ALA A 417 0.12 -15.98 -24.77
CA ALA A 417 0.58 -14.65 -24.41
C ALA A 417 -0.18 -14.11 -23.18
N TRP A 418 -1.51 -14.30 -23.14
CA TRP A 418 -2.32 -13.96 -21.97
C TRP A 418 -1.85 -14.69 -20.70
N GLY A 419 -1.64 -16.02 -20.79
CA GLY A 419 -1.21 -16.84 -19.68
C GLY A 419 0.12 -16.36 -19.10
N HIS A 420 1.14 -16.22 -19.95
CA HIS A 420 2.46 -15.74 -19.54
C HIS A 420 2.42 -14.33 -18.95
N LEU A 421 1.69 -13.39 -19.57
CA LEU A 421 1.61 -12.01 -19.11
C LEU A 421 0.92 -11.91 -17.75
N ARG A 422 -0.18 -12.66 -17.56
CA ARG A 422 -0.90 -12.72 -16.30
C ARG A 422 -0.04 -13.30 -15.19
N GLU A 423 0.62 -14.42 -15.44
CA GLU A 423 1.52 -15.08 -14.48
C GLU A 423 2.70 -14.19 -14.11
N ALA A 424 3.36 -13.59 -15.10
CA ALA A 424 4.48 -12.66 -14.89
C ALA A 424 4.04 -11.45 -14.04
N TYR A 425 2.93 -10.80 -14.39
CA TYR A 425 2.43 -9.65 -13.63
C TYR A 425 2.12 -10.04 -12.18
N VAL A 426 1.38 -11.14 -11.95
CA VAL A 426 1.05 -11.61 -10.60
C VAL A 426 2.31 -11.96 -9.80
N PHE A 427 3.27 -12.64 -10.43
CA PHE A 427 4.53 -13.00 -9.80
C PHE A 427 5.33 -11.75 -9.39
N HIS A 428 5.52 -10.80 -10.30
CA HIS A 428 6.26 -9.57 -9.99
C HIS A 428 5.60 -8.74 -8.89
N ARG A 429 4.27 -8.70 -8.87
CA ARG A 429 3.51 -8.05 -7.80
C ARG A 429 3.76 -8.72 -6.45
N ARG A 430 3.65 -10.04 -6.38
CA ARG A 430 3.96 -10.81 -5.16
C ARG A 430 5.42 -10.67 -4.72
N LEU A 431 6.36 -10.66 -5.67
CA LEU A 431 7.78 -10.47 -5.42
C LEU A 431 8.06 -9.09 -4.79
N ILE A 432 7.46 -8.03 -5.33
CA ILE A 432 7.60 -6.67 -4.80
C ILE A 432 6.94 -6.54 -3.43
N ASP A 433 5.74 -7.09 -3.24
CA ASP A 433 5.05 -7.08 -1.95
C ASP A 433 5.88 -7.83 -0.89
N ALA A 434 6.44 -8.99 -1.24
CA ALA A 434 7.38 -9.70 -0.39
C ALA A 434 8.59 -8.82 -0.07
N LEU A 435 9.29 -8.24 -1.06
CA LEU A 435 10.46 -7.39 -0.78
C LEU A 435 10.14 -6.22 0.16
N ARG A 436 9.01 -5.54 -0.05
CA ARG A 436 8.61 -4.34 0.69
C ARG A 436 8.13 -4.64 2.11
N VAL A 437 7.41 -5.75 2.32
CA VAL A 437 6.86 -6.06 3.66
C VAL A 437 7.96 -6.22 4.71
N VAL A 438 9.16 -6.68 4.34
CA VAL A 438 10.30 -6.76 5.29
C VAL A 438 10.87 -5.38 5.61
N ARG A 439 11.00 -4.51 4.60
CA ARG A 439 11.78 -3.27 4.68
C ARG A 439 10.96 -2.10 5.23
N GLY A 440 9.65 -2.10 5.01
CA GLY A 440 8.76 -1.02 5.44
C GLY A 440 8.98 0.29 4.71
N ASP A 441 9.66 0.27 3.57
CA ASP A 441 9.83 1.42 2.69
C ASP A 441 9.79 1.00 1.21
N ALA A 442 9.69 2.00 0.33
CA ALA A 442 9.62 1.80 -1.11
C ALA A 442 11.00 1.61 -1.77
N ARG A 443 12.10 1.67 -1.00
CA ARG A 443 13.46 1.78 -1.55
C ARG A 443 14.08 0.41 -1.78
N ASP A 444 14.77 0.34 -2.92
CA ASP A 444 15.51 -0.83 -3.40
C ASP A 444 14.63 -2.09 -3.56
N LEU A 445 14.30 -2.41 -4.81
CA LEU A 445 13.60 -3.64 -5.19
C LEU A 445 14.56 -4.64 -5.83
N ALA A 446 15.86 -4.54 -5.52
CA ALA A 446 16.83 -5.55 -5.93
C ALA A 446 16.53 -6.88 -5.24
N VAL A 447 16.42 -7.93 -6.06
CA VAL A 447 16.36 -9.31 -5.58
C VAL A 447 17.72 -9.65 -4.96
N PRO A 448 17.76 -10.18 -3.72
CA PRO A 448 19.01 -10.57 -3.09
C PRO A 448 19.77 -11.63 -3.90
N PRO A 449 21.12 -11.72 -3.76
CA PRO A 449 21.90 -12.78 -4.39
C PRO A 449 21.39 -14.17 -4.01
N SER A 450 21.35 -15.10 -4.97
CA SER A 450 20.75 -16.43 -4.77
C SER A 450 21.44 -17.30 -3.71
N ASP A 451 22.69 -17.00 -3.39
CA ASP A 451 23.51 -17.66 -2.36
C ASP A 451 23.36 -17.02 -0.96
N SER A 452 22.54 -15.96 -0.83
CA SER A 452 22.38 -15.23 0.43
C SER A 452 21.24 -15.80 1.30
N PRO A 453 21.32 -15.67 2.64
CA PRO A 453 20.22 -16.00 3.53
C PRO A 453 18.94 -15.22 3.21
N GLU A 454 19.07 -13.95 2.81
CA GLU A 454 17.93 -13.08 2.45
C GLU A 454 17.15 -13.61 1.26
N PHE A 455 17.81 -14.22 0.28
CA PHE A 455 17.14 -14.88 -0.83
C PHE A 455 16.33 -16.10 -0.35
N THR A 456 16.89 -16.89 0.56
CA THR A 456 16.16 -18.01 1.17
C THR A 456 14.92 -17.52 1.92
N PHE A 457 15.03 -16.41 2.67
CA PHE A 457 13.89 -15.80 3.36
C PHE A 457 12.86 -15.21 2.38
N LEU A 458 13.30 -14.68 1.24
CA LEU A 458 12.42 -14.24 0.16
C LEU A 458 11.65 -15.41 -0.46
N ALA A 459 12.35 -16.50 -0.82
CA ALA A 459 11.72 -17.69 -1.37
C ALA A 459 10.68 -18.29 -0.42
N ARG A 460 10.98 -18.37 0.89
CA ARG A 460 10.02 -18.81 1.91
C ARG A 460 8.78 -17.93 2.00
N ARG A 461 8.91 -16.60 1.87
CA ARG A 461 7.77 -15.67 1.86
C ARG A 461 6.91 -15.82 0.61
N LEU A 462 7.52 -16.19 -0.51
CA LEU A 462 6.83 -16.45 -1.77
C LEU A 462 6.25 -17.87 -1.85
N GLU A 463 6.52 -18.71 -0.85
CA GLU A 463 6.16 -20.13 -0.84
C GLU A 463 6.74 -20.90 -2.04
N ILE A 464 7.91 -20.48 -2.51
CA ILE A 464 8.65 -21.11 -3.61
C ILE A 464 9.80 -21.92 -3.01
N ASP A 465 10.10 -23.08 -3.61
CA ASP A 465 11.30 -23.84 -3.26
C ASP A 465 12.54 -22.96 -3.47
N GLY A 466 13.34 -22.77 -2.40
CA GLY A 466 14.52 -21.92 -2.41
C GLY A 466 15.67 -22.47 -3.24
N SER A 467 15.50 -23.64 -3.87
CA SER A 467 16.45 -24.17 -4.84
C SER A 467 16.50 -23.27 -6.09
N PRO A 468 17.69 -23.01 -6.68
CA PRO A 468 17.82 -22.19 -7.89
C PRO A 468 17.01 -22.68 -9.10
N ALA A 469 16.53 -23.93 -9.07
CA ALA A 469 15.71 -24.56 -10.10
C ALA A 469 14.20 -24.28 -9.95
N GLY A 470 13.74 -23.86 -8.77
CA GLY A 470 12.33 -23.51 -8.51
C GLY A 470 11.97 -22.06 -8.82
N TRP A 471 12.93 -21.22 -9.20
CA TRP A 471 12.70 -19.79 -9.45
C TRP A 471 12.22 -19.54 -10.90
N PRO A 472 11.02 -18.97 -11.11
CA PRO A 472 10.45 -18.78 -12.45
C PRO A 472 11.08 -17.61 -13.24
N GLY A 473 12.02 -16.85 -12.65
CA GLY A 473 12.66 -15.69 -13.26
C GLY A 473 13.99 -15.97 -13.98
N ARG A 474 14.20 -17.17 -14.55
CA ARG A 474 15.37 -17.49 -15.37
C ARG A 474 15.03 -17.55 -16.86
#